data_AF-A0A3C1DP03-F1
#
_entry.id   AF-A0A3C1DP03-F1
#
_cell.length_a   1.000
_cell.length_b   1.000
_cell.length_c   1.000
_cell.angle_alpha   90.00
_cell.angle_beta   90.00
_cell.angle_gamma   90.00
#
_symmetry.space_group_name_H-M   'P 1'
#
loop_
_entity.id
_entity.type
_entity.pdbx_description
1 polymer ?
#
loop_
_entity_poly.entity_id
_entity_poly.type
_entity_poly.pdbx_seq_one_letter_code
_entity_poly.pdbx_strand_id
1 'polypeptide(L)'
;MKDGRRTRALIVGVAGLAAFSSVVVSTATAAPAPIKATATPQATAAAVVAEIASPAQFAVALLRQGQWPVSGSNVCAMMAWEAAEGGHFINGASRYNPINTTQSMPGDSIFNSVGVRNYPDWSTGVAATLKTLSLGFYDGIRTALAAGDDASAVLAAVSQSPWGTKFEGGTGVSGQCLDWAADFDEQRKTALAEIAAADGAVAQAAPRLDAANKAQAKLAIKYDAMQAEINKARAQLAVFARSLYIVGVEPEIVSKLQAVQSGDPIAYSLLRSYPGLSANRDADAINRSLGLLAEVGASKQQAADAVALAQTQIQSAQARKVKADE
;
A
#
# COMPACT_ATOMS: atom_id res chain seq x y z
N MET A 1 38.12 51.16 21.57
CA MET A 1 38.65 50.68 22.86
C MET A 1 38.85 49.17 22.76
N LYS A 2 40.13 48.77 22.83
CA LYS A 2 40.75 47.49 23.24
C LYS A 2 40.24 46.19 22.60
N ASP A 3 41.05 45.58 21.73
CA ASP A 3 42.13 44.61 22.05
C ASP A 3 41.56 43.35 22.74
N GLY A 4 41.70 42.13 22.22
CA GLY A 4 42.88 41.55 21.60
C GLY A 4 43.41 40.45 22.52
N ARG A 5 43.45 39.20 22.06
CA ARG A 5 44.41 38.21 22.56
C ARG A 5 44.53 36.98 21.65
N ARG A 6 45.65 36.97 20.91
CA ARG A 6 46.32 35.78 20.40
C ARG A 6 47.14 35.17 21.54
N THR A 7 47.20 33.85 21.66
CA THR A 7 48.28 33.13 22.37
C THR A 7 48.38 31.71 21.78
N ARG A 8 49.29 31.54 20.82
CA ARG A 8 50.59 30.83 20.91
C ARG A 8 50.47 29.30 21.05
N ALA A 9 50.99 28.65 20.01
CA ALA A 9 51.40 27.26 19.98
C ALA A 9 52.53 26.98 20.98
N LEU A 10 52.55 25.75 21.51
CA LEU A 10 53.73 25.13 22.10
C LEU A 10 53.69 23.64 21.75
N ILE A 11 54.72 23.21 21.02
CA ILE A 11 55.08 21.83 20.72
C ILE A 11 55.93 21.33 21.88
N VAL A 12 55.59 20.17 22.48
CA VAL A 12 56.56 19.23 23.06
C VAL A 12 55.97 17.82 22.90
N GLY A 13 56.69 16.94 22.22
CA GLY A 13 56.33 15.54 22.05
C GLY A 13 56.78 14.67 23.22
N VAL A 14 56.15 13.49 23.36
CA VAL A 14 56.72 12.33 24.06
C VAL A 14 56.31 11.07 23.31
N ALA A 15 57.31 10.25 23.02
CA ALA A 15 57.22 8.95 22.39
C ALA A 15 56.40 7.96 23.26
N GLY A 16 55.50 7.22 22.62
CA GLY A 16 54.80 6.09 23.22
C GLY A 16 54.74 4.94 22.22
N LEU A 17 55.48 3.86 22.52
CA LEU A 17 55.36 2.56 21.86
C LEU A 17 53.89 2.13 21.84
N ALA A 18 53.30 1.98 20.66
CA ALA A 18 52.04 1.24 20.49
C ALA A 18 52.37 -0.13 19.88
N ALA A 19 52.21 -1.16 20.69
CA ALA A 19 52.21 -2.55 20.23
C ALA A 19 51.08 -2.74 19.23
N PHE A 20 51.42 -3.06 17.97
CA PHE A 20 50.45 -3.50 16.97
C PHE A 20 49.90 -4.86 17.39
N SER A 21 48.76 -4.85 18.08
CA SER A 21 47.91 -6.04 18.20
C SER A 21 47.27 -6.27 16.84
N SER A 22 47.63 -7.37 16.18
CA SER A 22 47.01 -7.84 14.96
C SER A 22 45.56 -8.22 15.23
N VAL A 23 44.63 -7.27 15.07
CA VAL A 23 43.21 -7.59 14.99
C VAL A 23 42.98 -8.24 13.63
N VAL A 24 42.81 -9.56 13.63
CA VAL A 24 42.28 -10.29 12.49
C VAL A 24 40.81 -9.90 12.39
N VAL A 25 40.49 -8.89 11.57
CA VAL A 25 39.12 -8.60 11.18
C VAL A 25 38.66 -9.75 10.29
N SER A 26 38.00 -10.74 10.88
CA SER A 26 37.20 -11.71 10.12
C SER A 26 36.03 -10.98 9.49
N THR A 27 36.16 -10.60 8.23
CA THR A 27 35.02 -10.23 7.38
C THR A 27 34.28 -11.50 6.98
N ALA A 28 33.58 -12.11 7.95
CA ALA A 28 32.53 -13.06 7.66
C ALA A 28 31.43 -12.29 6.90
N THR A 29 31.43 -12.41 5.58
CA THR A 29 30.32 -12.01 4.72
C THR A 29 29.15 -12.92 5.08
N ALA A 30 28.32 -12.46 6.03
CA ALA A 30 27.07 -13.10 6.34
C ALA A 30 26.23 -13.17 5.06
N ALA A 31 25.90 -14.40 4.65
CA ALA A 31 24.91 -14.63 3.60
C ALA A 31 23.62 -13.87 3.99
N PRO A 32 22.98 -13.15 3.05
CA PRO A 32 21.73 -12.47 3.35
C PRO A 32 20.72 -13.52 3.78
N ALA A 33 20.17 -13.36 4.99
CA ALA A 33 19.12 -14.23 5.51
C ALA A 33 17.96 -14.30 4.50
N PRO A 34 17.30 -15.47 4.34
CA PRO A 34 16.12 -15.56 3.50
C PRO A 34 15.09 -14.56 4.04
N ILE A 35 14.73 -13.59 3.22
CA ILE A 35 13.65 -12.64 3.50
C ILE A 35 12.41 -13.50 3.67
N LYS A 36 11.99 -13.72 4.92
CA LYS A 36 10.65 -14.24 5.23
C LYS A 36 9.68 -13.31 4.52
N ALA A 37 8.98 -13.83 3.51
CA ALA A 37 7.87 -13.14 2.89
C ALA A 37 6.90 -12.77 4.00
N THR A 38 6.92 -11.49 4.40
CA THR A 38 5.91 -10.92 5.28
C THR A 38 4.61 -11.04 4.51
N ALA A 39 3.74 -11.93 4.98
CA ALA A 39 2.39 -12.05 4.46
C ALA A 39 1.79 -10.64 4.41
N THR A 40 1.40 -10.21 3.21
CA THR A 40 0.66 -8.98 3.00
C THR A 40 -0.56 -9.04 3.92
N PRO A 41 -0.81 -8.04 4.78
CA PRO A 41 -2.03 -8.00 5.55
C PRO A 41 -3.18 -8.02 4.55
N GLN A 42 -3.89 -9.15 4.49
CA GLN A 42 -5.14 -9.27 3.77
C GLN A 42 -6.11 -8.34 4.48
N ALA A 43 -6.37 -7.20 3.86
CA ALA A 43 -7.26 -6.17 4.38
C ALA A 43 -8.70 -6.72 4.44
N THR A 44 -9.05 -7.41 5.53
CA THR A 44 -10.43 -7.49 5.99
C THR A 44 -10.72 -6.20 6.75
N ALA A 45 -11.02 -5.13 6.02
CA ALA A 45 -11.62 -3.93 6.59
C ALA A 45 -13.10 -3.96 6.26
N ALA A 46 -13.93 -4.35 7.24
CA ALA A 46 -15.29 -3.86 7.28
C ALA A 46 -15.18 -2.33 7.25
N ALA A 47 -15.70 -1.70 6.20
CA ALA A 47 -15.62 -0.26 6.03
C ALA A 47 -16.27 0.40 7.26
N VAL A 48 -15.44 0.99 8.12
CA VAL A 48 -15.90 1.97 9.10
C VAL A 48 -16.60 3.03 8.27
N VAL A 49 -17.89 3.28 8.53
CA VAL A 49 -18.57 4.42 7.90
C VAL A 49 -17.70 5.63 8.21
N ALA A 50 -17.14 6.26 7.18
CA ALA A 50 -16.36 7.48 7.31
C ALA A 50 -17.16 8.49 8.15
N GLU A 51 -16.48 9.39 8.86
CA GLU A 51 -17.14 10.43 9.62
C GLU A 51 -18.13 11.18 8.71
N ILE A 52 -19.43 11.08 9.00
CA ILE A 52 -20.47 11.78 8.25
C ILE A 52 -20.49 13.22 8.76
N ALA A 53 -20.02 14.14 7.94
CA ALA A 53 -19.89 15.56 8.26
C ALA A 53 -20.93 16.44 7.55
N SER A 54 -21.72 15.88 6.62
CA SER A 54 -22.72 16.63 5.86
C SER A 54 -24.02 15.84 5.61
N PRO A 55 -25.13 16.52 5.31
CA PRO A 55 -26.39 15.87 4.90
C PRO A 55 -26.21 14.93 3.71
N ALA A 56 -25.47 15.36 2.68
CA ALA A 56 -25.20 14.53 1.50
C ALA A 56 -24.48 13.22 1.87
N GLN A 57 -23.52 13.26 2.80
CA GLN A 57 -22.82 12.06 3.25
C GLN A 57 -23.73 11.11 4.03
N PHE A 58 -24.66 11.64 4.83
CA PHE A 58 -25.68 10.82 5.50
C PHE A 58 -26.61 10.16 4.48
N ALA A 59 -27.15 10.94 3.54
CA ALA A 59 -27.99 10.43 2.46
C ALA A 59 -27.30 9.30 1.68
N VAL A 60 -26.04 9.52 1.26
CA VAL A 60 -25.25 8.48 0.56
C VAL A 60 -25.05 7.23 1.41
N ALA A 61 -24.69 7.38 2.70
CA ALA A 61 -24.50 6.25 3.60
C ALA A 61 -25.80 5.45 3.77
N LEU A 62 -26.93 6.15 3.96
CA LEU A 62 -28.24 5.54 4.11
C LEU A 62 -28.67 4.80 2.85
N LEU A 63 -28.52 5.41 1.67
CA LEU A 63 -28.87 4.81 0.38
C LEU A 63 -28.04 3.56 0.11
N ARG A 64 -26.72 3.61 0.37
CA ARG A 64 -25.82 2.45 0.24
C ARG A 64 -26.24 1.31 1.16
N GLN A 65 -26.47 1.60 2.44
CA GLN A 65 -26.80 0.55 3.43
C GLN A 65 -28.22 0.01 3.27
N GLY A 66 -29.16 0.83 2.80
CA GLY A 66 -30.51 0.42 2.42
C GLY A 66 -30.61 -0.27 1.05
N GLN A 67 -29.49 -0.39 0.33
CA GLN A 67 -29.42 -0.98 -1.01
C GLN A 67 -30.33 -0.28 -2.04
N TRP A 68 -30.50 1.03 -1.90
CA TRP A 68 -31.19 1.86 -2.87
C TRP A 68 -30.18 2.51 -3.83
N PRO A 69 -30.60 2.87 -5.06
CA PRO A 69 -29.77 3.66 -5.96
C PRO A 69 -29.22 4.93 -5.30
N VAL A 70 -27.91 5.14 -5.38
CA VAL A 70 -27.24 6.38 -4.91
C VAL A 70 -27.26 7.40 -6.04
N SER A 71 -28.45 7.83 -6.46
CA SER A 71 -28.66 8.82 -7.52
C SER A 71 -28.70 10.24 -6.98
N GLY A 72 -28.45 11.22 -7.84
CA GLY A 72 -28.64 12.64 -7.52
C GLY A 72 -30.04 12.92 -7.00
N SER A 73 -31.08 12.36 -7.65
CA SER A 73 -32.47 12.48 -7.22
C SER A 73 -32.71 11.98 -5.79
N ASN A 74 -32.23 10.78 -5.47
CA ASN A 74 -32.39 10.23 -4.12
C ASN A 74 -31.61 11.02 -3.07
N VAL A 75 -30.37 11.40 -3.36
CA VAL A 75 -29.55 12.17 -2.42
C VAL A 75 -30.18 13.54 -2.17
N CYS A 76 -30.64 14.21 -3.24
CA CYS A 76 -31.34 15.49 -3.16
C CYS A 76 -32.62 15.39 -2.32
N ALA A 77 -33.45 14.36 -2.54
CA ALA A 77 -34.66 14.15 -1.74
C ALA A 77 -34.35 13.89 -0.27
N MET A 78 -33.33 13.08 0.04
CA MET A 78 -32.92 12.83 1.42
C MET A 78 -32.42 14.11 2.09
N MET A 79 -31.56 14.89 1.42
CA MET A 79 -31.09 16.17 1.96
C MET A 79 -32.24 17.15 2.23
N ALA A 80 -33.23 17.21 1.34
CA ALA A 80 -34.43 18.03 1.54
C ALA A 80 -35.27 17.54 2.74
N TRP A 81 -35.39 16.23 2.93
CA TRP A 81 -36.06 15.66 4.09
C TRP A 81 -35.30 15.94 5.39
N GLU A 82 -33.98 15.75 5.41
CA GLU A 82 -33.12 16.08 6.55
C GLU A 82 -33.21 17.56 6.94
N ALA A 83 -33.24 18.45 5.96
CA ALA A 83 -33.39 19.88 6.19
C ALA A 83 -34.77 20.23 6.78
N ALA A 84 -35.83 19.56 6.33
CA ALA A 84 -37.18 19.79 6.81
C ALA A 84 -37.41 19.21 8.22
N GLU A 85 -36.79 18.07 8.54
CA GLU A 85 -36.79 17.52 9.90
C GLU A 85 -35.95 18.36 10.86
N GLY A 86 -34.83 18.92 10.38
CA GLY A 86 -33.97 19.78 11.18
C GLY A 86 -33.26 19.04 12.32
N GLY A 87 -32.92 17.76 12.10
CA GLY A 87 -32.14 16.95 13.03
C GLY A 87 -30.66 17.35 13.07
N HIS A 88 -29.79 16.37 13.24
CA HIS A 88 -28.34 16.49 13.50
C HIS A 88 -27.58 17.74 13.00
N PHE A 89 -27.82 18.17 11.77
CA PHE A 89 -27.03 19.23 11.12
C PHE A 89 -27.39 20.65 11.58
N ILE A 90 -28.30 20.80 12.53
CA ILE A 90 -28.67 22.08 13.15
C ILE A 90 -28.13 22.14 14.59
N ASN A 91 -27.70 23.33 15.02
CA ASN A 91 -27.19 23.53 16.38
C ASN A 91 -28.27 23.18 17.44
N GLY A 92 -27.89 22.38 18.43
CA GLY A 92 -28.79 21.93 19.49
C GLY A 92 -29.76 20.81 19.08
N ALA A 93 -29.59 20.21 17.91
CA ALA A 93 -30.44 19.13 17.43
C ALA A 93 -29.98 17.73 17.91
N SER A 94 -30.74 16.71 17.52
CA SER A 94 -30.52 15.31 17.86
C SER A 94 -29.20 14.77 17.28
N ARG A 95 -28.38 14.10 18.10
CA ARG A 95 -27.06 13.59 17.70
C ARG A 95 -27.19 12.33 16.82
N TYR A 96 -26.51 12.36 15.67
CA TYR A 96 -26.49 11.33 14.63
C TYR A 96 -27.88 10.89 14.17
N ASN A 97 -28.86 11.79 14.19
CA ASN A 97 -30.25 11.51 13.85
C ASN A 97 -30.84 12.61 12.92
N PRO A 98 -30.40 12.71 11.66
CA PRO A 98 -30.82 13.79 10.76
C PRO A 98 -32.33 13.87 10.47
N ILE A 99 -33.03 12.73 10.53
CA ILE A 99 -34.48 12.64 10.27
C ILE A 99 -35.32 12.49 11.56
N ASN A 100 -34.76 12.79 12.72
CA ASN A 100 -35.44 12.78 14.03
C ASN A 100 -36.22 11.49 14.35
N THR A 101 -35.69 10.32 13.99
CA THR A 101 -36.34 9.06 14.37
C THR A 101 -36.40 8.88 15.90
N THR A 102 -37.47 8.26 16.36
CA THR A 102 -37.68 7.86 17.76
C THR A 102 -37.25 6.40 18.02
N GLN A 103 -36.74 5.71 16.99
CA GLN A 103 -36.37 4.30 17.00
C GLN A 103 -35.26 4.04 18.01
N SER A 104 -35.59 3.31 19.08
CA SER A 104 -34.58 3.02 20.09
C SER A 104 -33.53 2.02 19.63
N MET A 105 -32.28 2.25 20.02
CA MET A 105 -31.09 1.43 19.73
C MET A 105 -30.20 1.31 20.99
N PRO A 106 -29.35 0.27 21.09
CA PRO A 106 -28.40 0.15 22.20
C PRO A 106 -27.50 1.38 22.34
N GLY A 107 -27.40 1.93 23.55
CA GLY A 107 -26.57 3.10 23.85
C GLY A 107 -27.17 4.45 23.43
N ASP A 108 -28.44 4.48 22.99
CA ASP A 108 -29.14 5.72 22.70
C ASP A 108 -29.50 6.51 23.97
N SER A 109 -29.91 7.77 23.78
CA SER A 109 -30.60 8.55 24.80
C SER A 109 -31.77 9.32 24.22
N ILE A 110 -32.73 9.70 25.05
CA ILE A 110 -33.87 10.51 24.63
C ILE A 110 -33.42 11.98 24.53
N PHE A 111 -33.63 12.60 23.38
CA PHE A 111 -33.34 14.00 23.10
C PHE A 111 -34.44 14.94 23.58
N ASN A 112 -35.71 14.59 23.40
CA ASN A 112 -36.84 15.45 23.74
C ASN A 112 -38.06 14.65 24.27
N SER A 113 -39.11 15.36 24.70
CA SER A 113 -40.30 14.75 25.32
C SER A 113 -41.13 13.85 24.39
N VAL A 114 -41.03 14.01 23.07
CA VAL A 114 -41.71 13.15 22.09
C VAL A 114 -40.92 11.87 21.76
N GLY A 115 -39.73 11.72 22.32
CA GLY A 115 -38.94 10.48 22.22
C GLY A 115 -37.94 10.44 21.07
N VAL A 116 -37.63 11.57 20.43
CA VAL A 116 -36.52 11.65 19.45
C VAL A 116 -35.24 11.18 20.13
N ARG A 117 -34.39 10.45 19.40
CA ARG A 117 -33.18 9.84 19.96
C ARG A 117 -31.91 10.63 19.62
N ASN A 118 -30.95 10.59 20.54
CA ASN A 118 -29.53 10.76 20.25
C ASN A 118 -28.89 9.38 20.15
N TYR A 119 -28.08 9.14 19.12
CA TYR A 119 -27.33 7.90 18.98
C TYR A 119 -25.87 8.05 19.44
N PRO A 120 -25.16 6.95 19.75
CA PRO A 120 -23.76 7.00 20.18
C PRO A 120 -22.79 7.29 19.03
N ASP A 121 -23.14 6.89 17.81
CA ASP A 121 -22.35 7.07 16.59
C ASP A 121 -23.22 7.05 15.33
N TRP A 122 -22.61 7.40 14.20
CA TRP A 122 -23.26 7.44 12.90
C TRP A 122 -23.76 6.07 12.42
N SER A 123 -23.00 5.00 12.69
CA SER A 123 -23.40 3.64 12.31
C SER A 123 -24.73 3.26 12.96
N THR A 124 -24.87 3.56 14.25
CA THR A 124 -26.10 3.33 15.02
C THR A 124 -27.23 4.21 14.51
N GLY A 125 -26.96 5.48 14.21
CA GLY A 125 -27.94 6.42 13.66
C GLY A 125 -28.50 5.98 12.31
N VAL A 126 -27.64 5.62 11.34
CA VAL A 126 -28.07 5.11 10.04
C VAL A 126 -28.86 3.81 10.19
N ALA A 127 -28.41 2.89 11.05
CA ALA A 127 -29.13 1.66 11.34
C ALA A 127 -30.53 1.91 11.94
N ALA A 128 -30.66 2.90 12.83
CA ALA A 128 -31.94 3.30 13.40
C ALA A 128 -32.89 3.88 12.33
N THR A 129 -32.36 4.72 11.45
CA THR A 129 -33.12 5.27 10.31
C THR A 129 -33.60 4.15 9.39
N LEU A 130 -32.75 3.18 9.02
CA LEU A 130 -33.17 2.04 8.22
C LEU A 130 -34.25 1.20 8.89
N LYS A 131 -34.11 0.94 10.19
CA LYS A 131 -35.13 0.23 10.96
C LYS A 131 -36.46 1.00 10.98
N THR A 132 -36.41 2.33 11.05
CA THR A 132 -37.60 3.19 10.94
C THR A 132 -38.25 3.06 9.57
N LEU A 133 -37.47 3.17 8.49
CA LEU A 133 -37.96 3.03 7.11
C LEU A 133 -38.47 1.62 6.79
N SER A 134 -38.07 0.60 7.55
CA SER A 134 -38.57 -0.77 7.40
C SER A 134 -40.01 -0.97 7.91
N LEU A 135 -40.56 0.00 8.66
CA LEU A 135 -41.95 -0.05 9.13
C LEU A 135 -42.90 0.14 7.95
N GLY A 136 -44.05 -0.53 7.99
CA GLY A 136 -45.05 -0.51 6.90
C GLY A 136 -45.58 0.89 6.51
N PHE A 137 -45.43 1.88 7.39
CA PHE A 137 -45.83 3.27 7.14
C PHE A 137 -44.92 4.02 6.16
N TYR A 138 -43.78 3.42 5.77
CA TYR A 138 -42.77 4.02 4.90
C TYR A 138 -42.61 3.26 3.56
N ASP A 139 -43.54 2.35 3.22
CA ASP A 139 -43.49 1.54 2.00
C ASP A 139 -43.44 2.39 0.72
N GLY A 140 -44.20 3.48 0.68
CA GLY A 140 -44.18 4.42 -0.44
C GLY A 140 -42.80 5.08 -0.62
N ILE A 141 -42.15 5.45 0.48
CA ILE A 141 -40.81 6.06 0.45
C ILE A 141 -39.79 5.04 -0.06
N ARG A 142 -39.81 3.81 0.47
CA ARG A 142 -38.91 2.75 0.00
C ARG A 142 -39.10 2.44 -1.47
N THR A 143 -40.34 2.50 -1.96
CA THR A 143 -40.66 2.30 -3.38
C THR A 143 -40.08 3.43 -4.23
N ALA A 144 -40.27 4.69 -3.83
CA ALA A 144 -39.72 5.85 -4.55
C ALA A 144 -38.18 5.85 -4.54
N LEU A 145 -37.57 5.56 -3.39
CA LEU A 145 -36.12 5.42 -3.27
C LEU A 145 -35.58 4.28 -4.17
N ALA A 146 -36.30 3.17 -4.28
CA ALA A 146 -35.89 2.06 -5.15
C ALA A 146 -35.96 2.41 -6.64
N ALA A 147 -36.89 3.27 -7.07
CA ALA A 147 -36.93 3.79 -8.43
C ALA A 147 -35.73 4.70 -8.71
N GLY A 148 -35.40 5.60 -7.76
CA GLY A 148 -34.15 6.34 -7.75
C GLY A 148 -34.02 7.42 -8.83
N ASP A 149 -35.10 7.82 -9.47
CA ASP A 149 -35.13 8.74 -10.60
C ASP A 149 -35.82 10.07 -10.30
N ASP A 150 -36.74 10.12 -9.32
CA ASP A 150 -37.55 11.31 -9.03
C ASP A 150 -37.49 11.73 -7.54
N ALA A 151 -36.78 12.82 -7.27
CA ALA A 151 -36.68 13.41 -5.94
C ALA A 151 -38.04 13.88 -5.39
N SER A 152 -38.89 14.39 -6.27
CA SER A 152 -40.23 14.88 -5.92
C SER A 152 -41.16 13.74 -5.53
N ALA A 153 -41.04 12.59 -6.19
CA ALA A 153 -41.78 11.38 -5.82
C ALA A 153 -41.41 10.89 -4.42
N VAL A 154 -40.13 10.94 -4.05
CA VAL A 154 -39.66 10.60 -2.69
C VAL A 154 -40.29 11.54 -1.65
N LEU A 155 -40.20 12.87 -1.84
CA LEU A 155 -40.77 13.83 -0.89
C LEU A 155 -42.31 13.78 -0.83
N ALA A 156 -42.98 13.46 -1.94
CA ALA A 156 -44.41 13.20 -1.96
C ALA A 156 -44.75 11.98 -1.10
N ALA A 157 -43.98 10.90 -1.20
CA ALA A 157 -44.15 9.72 -0.37
C ALA A 157 -43.88 10.01 1.12
N VAL A 158 -42.90 10.85 1.44
CA VAL A 158 -42.67 11.35 2.81
C VAL A 158 -43.91 12.10 3.32
N SER A 159 -44.43 13.04 2.53
CA SER A 159 -45.63 13.82 2.88
C SER A 159 -46.86 12.95 3.10
N GLN A 160 -47.01 11.86 2.34
CA GLN A 160 -48.13 10.94 2.42
C GLN A 160 -48.01 9.96 3.60
N SER A 161 -46.80 9.69 4.08
CA SER A 161 -46.60 8.83 5.25
C SER A 161 -47.27 9.45 6.49
N PRO A 162 -48.05 8.71 7.28
CA PRO A 162 -48.66 9.22 8.51
C PRO A 162 -47.65 9.86 9.47
N TRP A 163 -46.39 9.42 9.43
CA TRP A 163 -45.31 9.83 10.32
C TRP A 163 -44.17 10.53 9.60
N GLY A 164 -44.34 10.88 8.32
CA GLY A 164 -43.36 11.67 7.58
C GLY A 164 -43.62 13.17 7.67
N THR A 165 -42.58 13.96 7.42
CA THR A 165 -42.64 15.43 7.37
C THR A 165 -43.68 15.90 6.38
N LYS A 166 -44.46 16.92 6.75
CA LYS A 166 -45.45 17.52 5.87
C LYS A 166 -44.84 18.72 5.16
N PHE A 167 -44.74 18.64 3.84
CA PHE A 167 -44.31 19.74 3.00
C PHE A 167 -45.56 20.50 2.51
N GLU A 168 -45.84 21.67 3.08
CA GLU A 168 -46.96 22.51 2.62
C GLU A 168 -46.63 23.14 1.25
N GLY A 169 -47.50 22.96 0.25
CA GLY A 169 -47.46 23.74 -1.00
C GLY A 169 -46.71 23.14 -2.21
N GLY A 170 -46.23 21.89 -2.14
CA GLY A 170 -45.61 21.21 -3.29
C GLY A 170 -44.20 20.72 -3.01
N THR A 171 -43.74 19.82 -3.88
CA THR A 171 -42.52 19.01 -3.80
C THR A 171 -41.34 19.86 -3.31
N GLY A 172 -40.91 19.69 -2.05
CA GLY A 172 -39.90 20.50 -1.37
C GLY A 172 -38.47 20.42 -1.94
N VAL A 173 -38.33 20.11 -3.23
CA VAL A 173 -37.08 20.08 -3.97
C VAL A 173 -36.89 21.42 -4.66
N SER A 174 -35.82 22.15 -4.30
CA SER A 174 -35.46 23.39 -5.00
C SER A 174 -34.85 23.07 -6.37
N GLY A 175 -35.01 23.97 -7.35
CA GLY A 175 -34.31 23.85 -8.64
C GLY A 175 -32.79 23.69 -8.48
N GLN A 176 -32.21 24.39 -7.49
CA GLN A 176 -30.80 24.25 -7.13
C GLN A 176 -30.42 22.83 -6.70
N CYS A 177 -31.32 22.10 -6.04
CA CYS A 177 -31.07 20.72 -5.63
C CYS A 177 -31.10 19.76 -6.83
N LEU A 178 -31.95 20.03 -7.83
CA LEU A 178 -32.00 19.26 -9.08
C LEU A 178 -30.78 19.52 -9.97
N ASP A 179 -30.34 20.78 -10.06
CA ASP A 179 -29.09 21.13 -10.77
C ASP A 179 -27.89 20.45 -10.11
N TRP A 180 -27.80 20.52 -8.77
CA TRP A 180 -26.79 19.81 -8.00
C TRP A 180 -26.86 18.28 -8.16
N ALA A 181 -28.07 17.71 -8.23
CA ALA A 181 -28.27 16.28 -8.45
C ALA A 181 -27.74 15.82 -9.82
N ALA A 182 -27.96 16.62 -10.87
CA ALA A 182 -27.42 16.33 -12.20
C ALA A 182 -25.89 16.38 -12.21
N ASP A 183 -25.29 17.40 -11.58
CA ASP A 183 -23.84 17.50 -11.43
C ASP A 183 -23.27 16.33 -10.61
N PHE A 184 -23.96 15.93 -9.53
CA PHE A 184 -23.59 14.77 -8.71
C PHE A 184 -23.62 13.47 -9.53
N ASP A 185 -24.65 13.25 -10.34
CA ASP A 185 -24.77 12.06 -11.19
C ASP A 185 -23.64 11.99 -12.23
N GLU A 186 -23.28 13.12 -12.85
CA GLU A 186 -22.19 13.18 -13.82
C GLU A 186 -20.81 12.96 -13.16
N GLN A 187 -20.60 13.55 -11.97
CA GLN A 187 -19.40 13.29 -11.17
C GLN A 187 -19.31 11.82 -10.75
N ARG A 188 -20.41 11.22 -10.27
CA ARG A 188 -20.45 9.80 -9.91
C ARG A 188 -20.14 8.92 -11.12
N LYS A 189 -20.72 9.21 -12.27
CA LYS A 189 -20.47 8.46 -13.51
C LYS A 189 -18.99 8.53 -13.90
N THR A 190 -18.38 9.71 -13.80
CA THR A 190 -16.95 9.90 -14.02
C THR A 190 -16.12 9.08 -13.03
N ALA A 191 -16.42 9.17 -11.74
CA ALA A 191 -15.75 8.42 -10.69
C ALA A 191 -15.86 6.89 -10.91
N LEU A 192 -17.04 6.38 -11.27
CA LEU A 192 -17.24 4.96 -11.60
C LEU A 192 -16.41 4.51 -12.80
N ALA A 193 -16.27 5.37 -13.82
CA ALA A 193 -15.40 5.09 -14.95
C ALA A 193 -13.91 5.06 -14.55
N GLU A 194 -13.49 5.96 -13.67
CA GLU A 194 -12.13 5.97 -13.11
C GLU A 194 -11.83 4.74 -12.26
N ILE A 195 -12.79 4.30 -11.42
CA ILE A 195 -12.69 3.07 -10.63
C ILE A 195 -12.55 1.86 -11.57
N ALA A 196 -13.41 1.76 -12.59
CA ALA A 196 -13.33 0.68 -13.57
C ALA A 196 -11.99 0.66 -14.32
N ALA A 197 -11.48 1.85 -14.70
CA ALA A 197 -10.16 1.97 -15.32
C ALA A 197 -9.02 1.57 -14.36
N ALA A 198 -9.12 1.92 -13.07
CA ALA A 198 -8.16 1.52 -12.05
C ALA A 198 -8.18 0.01 -11.81
N ASP A 199 -9.36 -0.61 -11.72
CA ASP A 199 -9.52 -2.07 -11.58
C ASP A 199 -8.95 -2.79 -12.82
N GLY A 200 -9.19 -2.26 -14.02
CA GLY A 200 -8.56 -2.74 -15.25
C GLY A 200 -7.03 -2.66 -15.22
N ALA A 201 -6.46 -1.56 -14.71
CA ALA A 201 -5.01 -1.40 -14.56
C ALA A 201 -4.42 -2.40 -13.55
N VAL A 202 -5.09 -2.62 -12.41
CA VAL A 202 -4.67 -3.63 -11.42
C VAL A 202 -4.71 -5.03 -12.02
N ALA A 203 -5.78 -5.38 -12.75
CA ALA A 203 -5.91 -6.67 -13.42
C ALA A 203 -4.79 -6.90 -14.46
N GLN A 204 -4.35 -5.85 -15.17
CA GLN A 204 -3.23 -5.94 -16.12
C GLN A 204 -1.86 -6.02 -15.43
N ALA A 205 -1.69 -5.37 -14.28
CA ALA A 205 -0.42 -5.37 -13.54
C ALA A 205 -0.17 -6.68 -12.77
N ALA A 206 -1.23 -7.31 -12.26
CA ALA A 206 -1.14 -8.55 -11.48
C ALA A 206 -0.34 -9.70 -12.16
N PRO A 207 -0.61 -10.09 -13.42
CA PRO A 207 0.16 -11.15 -14.08
C PRO A 207 1.61 -10.75 -14.35
N ARG A 208 1.90 -9.46 -14.57
CA ARG A 208 3.28 -8.96 -14.74
C ARG A 208 4.07 -9.09 -13.45
N LEU A 209 3.44 -8.79 -12.32
CA LEU A 209 4.04 -8.97 -10.99
C LEU A 209 4.32 -10.46 -10.70
N ASP A 210 3.39 -11.36 -11.00
CA ASP A 210 3.59 -12.81 -10.85
C ASP A 210 4.75 -13.31 -11.75
N ALA A 211 4.79 -12.88 -13.00
CA ALA A 211 5.87 -13.23 -13.92
C ALA A 211 7.24 -12.71 -13.45
N ALA A 212 7.31 -11.48 -12.95
CA ALA A 212 8.53 -10.89 -12.39
C ALA A 212 9.01 -11.67 -11.15
N ASN A 213 8.10 -12.02 -10.24
CA ASN A 213 8.42 -12.83 -9.06
C ASN A 213 8.96 -14.22 -9.45
N LYS A 214 8.33 -14.89 -10.43
CA LYS A 214 8.80 -16.18 -10.96
C LYS A 214 10.19 -16.06 -11.59
N ALA A 215 10.43 -15.00 -12.36
CA ALA A 215 11.74 -14.74 -12.96
C ALA A 215 12.82 -14.51 -11.89
N GLN A 216 12.51 -13.72 -10.85
CA GLN A 216 13.39 -13.48 -9.71
C GLN A 216 13.71 -14.78 -8.96
N ALA A 217 12.72 -15.62 -8.69
CA ALA A 217 12.93 -16.91 -8.05
C ALA A 217 13.84 -17.84 -8.88
N LYS A 218 13.64 -17.89 -10.20
CA LYS A 218 14.49 -18.67 -11.11
C LYS A 218 15.94 -18.14 -11.14
N LEU A 219 16.12 -16.82 -11.14
CA LEU A 219 17.44 -16.20 -11.08
C LEU A 219 18.15 -16.46 -9.75
N ALA A 220 17.43 -16.46 -8.63
CA ALA A 220 17.97 -16.82 -7.32
C ALA A 220 18.53 -18.25 -7.31
N ILE A 221 17.77 -19.23 -7.80
CA ILE A 221 18.21 -20.62 -7.91
C ILE A 221 19.48 -20.74 -8.78
N LYS A 222 19.53 -20.03 -9.92
CA LYS A 222 20.72 -20.02 -10.80
C LYS A 222 21.94 -19.42 -10.10
N TYR A 223 21.75 -18.32 -9.37
CA TYR A 223 22.81 -17.66 -8.61
C TYR A 223 23.40 -18.59 -7.54
N ASP A 224 22.53 -19.27 -6.78
CA ASP A 224 22.96 -20.22 -5.75
C ASP A 224 23.74 -21.40 -6.35
N ALA A 225 23.30 -21.93 -7.49
CA ALA A 225 24.01 -22.98 -8.21
C ALA A 225 25.40 -22.53 -8.69
N MET A 226 25.52 -21.32 -9.26
CA MET A 226 26.82 -20.77 -9.66
C MET A 226 27.75 -20.54 -8.47
N GLN A 227 27.21 -20.05 -7.34
CA GLN A 227 27.99 -19.86 -6.13
C GLN A 227 28.51 -21.19 -5.57
N ALA A 228 27.73 -22.26 -5.67
CA ALA A 228 28.15 -23.61 -5.30
C ALA A 228 29.32 -24.11 -6.18
N GLU A 229 29.24 -23.94 -7.51
CA GLU A 229 30.32 -24.33 -8.43
C GLU A 229 31.60 -23.52 -8.18
N ILE A 230 31.50 -22.21 -7.90
CA ILE A 230 32.66 -21.38 -7.53
C ILE A 230 33.30 -21.87 -6.23
N ASN A 231 32.49 -22.20 -5.22
CA ASN A 231 33.00 -22.73 -3.96
C ASN A 231 33.71 -24.08 -4.17
N LYS A 232 33.17 -24.94 -5.03
CA LYS A 232 33.80 -26.22 -5.42
C LYS A 232 35.13 -26.00 -6.14
N ALA A 233 35.18 -25.09 -7.11
CA ALA A 233 36.41 -24.73 -7.82
C ALA A 233 37.48 -24.16 -6.87
N ARG A 234 37.08 -23.29 -5.94
CA ARG A 234 37.98 -22.77 -4.89
C ARG A 234 38.56 -23.88 -4.02
N ALA A 235 37.74 -24.86 -3.63
CA ALA A 235 38.19 -26.01 -2.84
C ALA A 235 39.19 -26.88 -3.62
N GLN A 236 38.93 -27.16 -4.90
CA GLN A 236 39.85 -27.91 -5.76
C GLN A 236 41.19 -27.19 -5.93
N LEU A 237 41.17 -25.87 -6.16
CA LEU A 237 42.38 -25.05 -6.25
C LEU A 237 43.18 -25.10 -4.95
N ALA A 238 42.52 -25.10 -3.78
CA ALA A 238 43.18 -25.22 -2.49
C ALA A 238 43.90 -26.56 -2.32
N VAL A 239 43.29 -27.66 -2.77
CA VAL A 239 43.93 -28.99 -2.76
C VAL A 239 45.14 -29.01 -3.69
N PHE A 240 45.01 -28.46 -4.89
CA PHE A 240 46.12 -28.35 -5.83
C PHE A 240 47.29 -27.52 -5.28
N ALA A 241 47.00 -26.35 -4.69
CA ALA A 241 48.00 -25.50 -4.04
C ALA A 241 48.80 -26.26 -2.97
N ARG A 242 48.11 -27.05 -2.13
CA ARG A 242 48.74 -27.90 -1.12
C ARG A 242 49.62 -28.97 -1.74
N SER A 243 49.20 -29.57 -2.86
CA SER A 243 50.03 -30.57 -3.56
C SER A 243 51.33 -29.97 -4.08
N LEU A 244 51.31 -28.75 -4.63
CA LEU A 244 52.52 -28.06 -5.10
C LEU A 244 53.49 -27.76 -3.94
N TYR A 245 52.97 -27.35 -2.79
CA TYR A 245 53.78 -27.11 -1.59
C TYR A 245 54.54 -28.36 -1.13
N ILE A 246 53.90 -29.54 -1.20
CA ILE A 246 54.52 -30.82 -0.81
C ILE A 246 55.68 -31.20 -1.75
N VAL A 247 55.59 -30.85 -3.04
CA VAL A 247 56.64 -31.16 -4.04
C VAL A 247 57.79 -30.13 -4.02
N GLY A 248 57.77 -29.16 -3.10
CA GLY A 248 58.83 -28.16 -2.96
C GLY A 248 58.78 -27.06 -4.04
N VAL A 249 57.62 -26.84 -4.66
CA VAL A 249 57.43 -25.74 -5.60
C VAL A 249 57.54 -24.40 -4.85
N GLU A 250 58.20 -23.42 -5.49
CA GLU A 250 58.59 -22.16 -4.86
C GLU A 250 57.42 -21.43 -4.14
N PRO A 251 57.67 -20.85 -2.95
CA PRO A 251 56.65 -20.14 -2.16
C PRO A 251 55.92 -19.02 -2.91
N GLU A 252 56.55 -18.44 -3.93
CA GLU A 252 55.97 -17.36 -4.75
C GLU A 252 54.76 -17.83 -5.56
N ILE A 253 54.77 -19.09 -6.03
CA ILE A 253 53.65 -19.69 -6.77
C ILE A 253 52.46 -19.93 -5.82
N VAL A 254 52.74 -20.33 -4.57
CA VAL A 254 51.71 -20.56 -3.54
C VAL A 254 51.03 -19.25 -3.12
N SER A 255 51.80 -18.16 -2.97
CA SER A 255 51.26 -16.83 -2.65
C SER A 255 50.32 -16.29 -3.75
N LYS A 256 50.70 -16.48 -5.02
CA LYS A 256 49.85 -16.07 -6.16
C LYS A 256 48.57 -16.90 -6.26
N LEU A 257 48.61 -18.20 -5.93
CA LEU A 257 47.41 -19.03 -5.84
C LEU A 257 46.45 -18.58 -4.71
N GLN A 258 46.98 -18.14 -3.57
CA GLN A 258 46.17 -17.61 -2.48
C GLN A 258 45.52 -16.25 -2.83
N ALA A 259 46.21 -15.39 -3.57
CA ALA A 259 45.64 -14.14 -4.11
C ALA A 259 44.52 -14.39 -5.14
N VAL A 260 44.59 -15.48 -5.88
CA VAL A 260 43.52 -15.94 -6.77
C VAL A 260 42.31 -16.47 -6.00
N GLN A 261 42.51 -17.03 -4.81
CA GLN A 261 41.43 -17.45 -3.90
C GLN A 261 40.72 -16.28 -3.20
N SER A 262 41.42 -15.17 -2.94
CA SER A 262 40.82 -13.95 -2.35
C SER A 262 39.92 -13.18 -3.32
N GLY A 263 39.90 -13.57 -4.60
CA GLY A 263 39.06 -12.94 -5.63
C GLY A 263 39.66 -11.67 -6.23
N ASP A 264 40.98 -11.46 -6.11
CA ASP A 264 41.67 -10.34 -6.74
C ASP A 264 41.85 -10.60 -8.26
N PRO A 265 41.20 -9.81 -9.15
CA PRO A 265 41.30 -10.01 -10.59
C PRO A 265 42.71 -9.78 -11.15
N ILE A 266 43.59 -9.03 -10.45
CA ILE A 266 44.96 -8.76 -10.90
C ILE A 266 45.87 -9.99 -10.71
N ALA A 267 45.58 -10.85 -9.73
CA ALA A 267 46.35 -12.07 -9.50
C ALA A 267 46.13 -13.15 -10.58
N TYR A 268 44.99 -13.13 -11.28
CA TYR A 268 44.64 -14.10 -12.32
C TYR A 268 45.40 -13.92 -13.65
N SER A 269 45.72 -12.69 -14.03
CA SER A 269 46.47 -12.42 -15.27
C SER A 269 47.92 -12.89 -15.19
N LEU A 270 48.52 -12.82 -14.00
CA LEU A 270 49.86 -13.32 -13.67
C LEU A 270 49.97 -14.84 -13.67
N LEU A 271 48.87 -15.57 -13.51
CA LEU A 271 48.85 -17.04 -13.54
C LEU A 271 48.81 -17.61 -14.97
N ARG A 272 48.31 -16.84 -15.94
CA ARG A 272 48.31 -17.20 -17.38
C ARG A 272 49.70 -17.20 -18.02
N SER A 273 50.66 -16.47 -17.47
CA SER A 273 51.99 -16.32 -18.07
C SER A 273 52.94 -17.49 -17.76
N TYR A 274 52.53 -18.47 -16.95
CA TYR A 274 53.34 -19.65 -16.63
C TYR A 274 53.13 -20.78 -17.65
N PRO A 275 54.16 -21.14 -18.45
CA PRO A 275 54.08 -22.26 -19.38
C PRO A 275 54.08 -23.59 -18.63
N GLY A 276 53.11 -24.47 -18.90
CA GLY A 276 53.09 -25.84 -18.38
C GLY A 276 52.01 -26.15 -17.35
N LEU A 277 51.27 -25.15 -16.84
CA LEU A 277 50.05 -25.41 -16.09
C LEU A 277 48.87 -25.55 -17.06
N SER A 278 48.20 -26.72 -17.04
CA SER A 278 46.87 -26.91 -17.64
C SER A 278 45.79 -26.00 -17.03
N ALA A 279 46.15 -25.15 -16.06
CA ALA A 279 45.35 -24.13 -15.40
C ALA A 279 44.69 -23.11 -16.35
N ASN A 280 45.05 -23.07 -17.64
CA ASN A 280 44.34 -22.28 -18.64
C ASN A 280 42.86 -22.68 -18.78
N ARG A 281 42.53 -23.99 -18.70
CA ARG A 281 41.12 -24.43 -18.80
C ARG A 281 40.29 -24.01 -17.58
N ASP A 282 40.88 -24.09 -16.39
CA ASP A 282 40.19 -23.78 -15.13
C ASP A 282 40.09 -22.27 -14.88
N ALA A 283 41.11 -21.49 -15.26
CA ALA A 283 41.07 -20.03 -15.20
C ALA A 283 40.02 -19.44 -16.15
N ASP A 284 39.89 -19.97 -17.36
CA ASP A 284 38.85 -19.54 -18.29
C ASP A 284 37.44 -19.95 -17.83
N ALA A 285 37.30 -21.11 -17.16
CA ALA A 285 36.03 -21.51 -16.54
C ALA A 285 35.63 -20.58 -15.39
N ILE A 286 36.58 -20.17 -14.55
CA ILE A 286 36.33 -19.21 -13.46
C ILE A 286 35.95 -17.83 -14.03
N ASN A 287 36.67 -17.32 -15.03
CA ASN A 287 36.35 -16.02 -15.63
C ASN A 287 34.98 -16.00 -16.32
N ARG A 288 34.62 -17.08 -17.03
CA ARG A 288 33.26 -17.26 -17.57
C ARG A 288 32.21 -17.27 -16.45
N SER A 289 32.50 -17.94 -15.33
CA SER A 289 31.59 -18.01 -14.18
C SER A 289 31.40 -16.65 -13.50
N LEU A 290 32.47 -15.84 -13.39
CA LEU A 290 32.40 -14.47 -12.86
C LEU A 290 31.62 -13.52 -13.78
N GLY A 291 31.80 -13.64 -15.10
CA GLY A 291 31.01 -12.90 -16.08
C GLY A 291 29.52 -13.24 -16.00
N LEU A 292 29.18 -14.53 -15.95
CA LEU A 292 27.80 -15.00 -15.78
C LEU A 292 27.18 -14.54 -14.45
N LEU A 293 27.96 -14.49 -13.36
CA LEU A 293 27.48 -13.95 -12.08
C LEU A 293 27.12 -12.46 -12.18
N ALA A 294 27.94 -11.67 -12.88
CA ALA A 294 27.66 -10.24 -13.08
C ALA A 294 26.39 -10.02 -13.93
N GLU A 295 26.21 -10.80 -15.00
CA GLU A 295 25.00 -10.77 -15.83
C GLU A 295 23.75 -11.20 -15.06
N VAL A 296 23.85 -12.23 -14.21
CA VAL A 296 22.74 -12.66 -13.34
C VAL A 296 22.45 -11.63 -12.25
N GLY A 297 23.47 -10.96 -11.71
CA GLY A 297 23.30 -9.83 -10.79
C GLY A 297 22.55 -8.67 -11.43
N ALA A 298 22.93 -8.27 -12.64
CA ALA A 298 22.21 -7.25 -13.41
C ALA A 298 20.76 -7.66 -13.72
N SER A 299 20.54 -8.92 -14.10
CA SER A 299 19.20 -9.47 -14.34
C SER A 299 18.33 -9.48 -13.08
N LYS A 300 18.92 -9.75 -11.90
CA LYS A 300 18.23 -9.70 -10.60
C LYS A 300 17.80 -8.27 -10.25
N GLN A 301 18.67 -7.28 -10.52
CA GLN A 301 18.32 -5.87 -10.31
C GLN A 301 17.17 -5.45 -11.23
N GLN A 302 17.23 -5.79 -12.51
CA GLN A 302 16.13 -5.50 -13.46
C GLN A 302 14.79 -6.14 -13.02
N ALA A 303 14.82 -7.37 -12.50
CA ALA A 303 13.63 -8.02 -11.96
C ALA A 303 13.09 -7.29 -10.71
N ALA A 304 13.97 -6.84 -9.81
CA ALA A 304 13.59 -6.06 -8.64
C ALA A 304 12.98 -4.70 -9.01
N ASP A 305 13.56 -4.01 -9.99
CA ASP A 305 13.04 -2.74 -10.51
C ASP A 305 11.65 -2.93 -11.15
N ALA A 306 11.44 -4.04 -11.87
CA ALA A 306 10.14 -4.38 -12.44
C ALA A 306 9.07 -4.66 -11.37
N VAL A 307 9.43 -5.35 -10.27
CA VAL A 307 8.54 -5.56 -9.12
C VAL A 307 8.18 -4.23 -8.47
N ALA A 308 9.17 -3.37 -8.21
CA ALA A 308 8.95 -2.06 -7.62
C ALA A 308 8.00 -1.20 -8.48
N LEU A 309 8.23 -1.16 -9.80
CA LEU A 309 7.36 -0.43 -10.74
C LEU A 309 5.91 -0.96 -10.69
N ALA A 310 5.72 -2.28 -10.72
CA ALA A 310 4.40 -2.88 -10.64
C ALA A 310 3.68 -2.56 -9.32
N GLN A 311 4.41 -2.57 -8.19
CA GLN A 311 3.86 -2.18 -6.89
C GLN A 311 3.43 -0.71 -6.86
N THR A 312 4.24 0.21 -7.40
CA THR A 312 3.88 1.62 -7.52
C THR A 312 2.64 1.83 -8.40
N GLN A 313 2.50 1.08 -9.50
CA GLN A 313 1.30 1.13 -10.34
C GLN A 313 0.06 0.66 -9.59
N ILE A 314 0.15 -0.41 -8.80
CA ILE A 314 -0.96 -0.90 -7.97
C ILE A 314 -1.33 0.13 -6.90
N GLN A 315 -0.35 0.67 -6.18
CA GLN A 315 -0.59 1.67 -5.13
C GLN A 315 -1.23 2.94 -5.69
N SER A 316 -0.75 3.45 -6.83
CA SER A 316 -1.36 4.62 -7.48
C SER A 316 -2.78 4.35 -8.00
N ALA A 317 -3.06 3.13 -8.49
CA ALA A 317 -4.42 2.73 -8.85
C ALA A 317 -5.35 2.65 -7.63
N GLN A 318 -4.88 2.08 -6.52
CA GLN A 318 -5.63 2.03 -5.26
C GLN A 318 -5.89 3.43 -4.69
N ALA A 319 -4.91 4.33 -4.73
CA ALA A 319 -5.09 5.72 -4.27
C ALA A 319 -6.11 6.47 -5.13
N ARG A 320 -6.10 6.28 -6.45
CA ARG A 320 -7.14 6.83 -7.34
C ARG A 320 -8.52 6.29 -7.03
N LYS A 321 -8.63 5.00 -6.70
CA LYS A 321 -9.89 4.37 -6.29
C LYS A 321 -10.42 4.97 -4.99
N VAL A 322 -9.59 5.08 -3.95
CA VAL A 322 -9.99 5.71 -2.68
C VAL A 322 -10.48 7.13 -2.90
N LYS A 323 -9.75 7.94 -3.68
CA LYS A 323 -10.14 9.31 -4.00
C LYS A 323 -11.46 9.41 -4.79
N ALA A 324 -11.74 8.42 -5.65
CA ALA A 324 -12.99 8.37 -6.40
C ALA A 324 -14.19 7.86 -5.56
N ASP A 325 -13.91 7.13 -4.47
CA ASP A 325 -14.93 6.65 -3.53
C ASP A 325 -15.35 7.72 -2.50
N GLU A 326 -14.48 8.70 -2.23
CA GLU A 326 -14.70 9.90 -1.38
C GLU A 326 -15.67 10.91 -2.03
#